data_AF-A0A932LCZ0-F1
#
_entry.id   AF-A0A932LCZ0-F1
#
_cell.length_a   1.000
_cell.length_b   1.000
_cell.length_c   1.000
_cell.angle_alpha   90.00
_cell.angle_beta   90.00
_cell.angle_gamma   90.00
#
_symmetry.space_group_name_H-M   'P 1'
#
loop_
_entity.id
_entity.type
_entity.pdbx_description
1 polymer ?
#
loop_
_entity_poly.entity_id
_entity_poly.type
_entity_poly.pdbx_seq_one_letter_code
_entity_poly.pdbx_strand_id
1 'polypeptide(L)'
;MRKHRFNFAFIPAVLSFLVMPLSSHAGGLIHNLPPDGTWVLYRAKTELDFQGNLQSFDRELKMCSVGKEEVNGEPARLIELSTELSGTRIIVKLLILEKYLKADQNPYEHLVRAWIRGRDGEVRELTGSRLRQILIFAGTVPHFDKPEKKEKQHVKTGHG
;
A
#
# COMPACT_ATOMS: atom_id res chain seq x y z
N MET A 1 29.50 63.16 -20.37
CA MET A 1 28.63 62.37 -19.45
C MET A 1 27.68 61.50 -20.27
N ARG A 2 28.02 60.23 -20.51
CA ARG A 2 27.16 59.27 -21.24
C ARG A 2 26.41 58.41 -20.23
N LYS A 3 25.07 58.46 -20.26
CA LYS A 3 24.19 57.62 -19.42
C LYS A 3 23.99 56.27 -20.13
N HIS A 4 24.60 55.21 -19.60
CA HIS A 4 24.31 53.85 -20.01
C HIS A 4 22.99 53.40 -19.35
N ARG A 5 22.00 53.03 -20.17
CA ARG A 5 20.78 52.36 -19.72
C ARG A 5 21.01 50.85 -19.77
N PHE A 6 20.97 50.21 -18.60
CA PHE A 6 20.98 48.75 -18.47
C PHE A 6 19.57 48.21 -18.67
N ASN A 7 19.38 47.41 -19.72
CA ASN A 7 18.17 46.62 -19.93
C ASN A 7 18.25 45.37 -19.03
N PHE A 8 17.36 45.27 -18.04
CA PHE A 8 17.16 44.02 -17.28
C PHE A 8 16.23 43.12 -18.09
N ALA A 9 16.78 42.02 -18.61
CA ALA A 9 16.01 40.95 -19.23
C ALA A 9 15.36 40.08 -18.13
N PHE A 10 14.03 40.00 -18.17
CA PHE A 10 13.21 39.16 -17.32
C PHE A 10 13.34 37.70 -17.79
N ILE A 11 13.97 36.82 -17.00
CA ILE A 11 14.07 35.38 -17.29
C ILE A 11 12.87 34.69 -16.61
N PRO A 12 11.91 34.11 -17.34
CA PRO A 12 10.87 33.30 -16.73
C PRO A 12 11.48 31.95 -16.32
N ALA A 13 11.56 31.70 -15.01
CA ALA A 13 11.90 30.39 -14.46
C ALA A 13 10.72 29.44 -14.73
N VAL A 14 10.79 28.70 -15.85
CA VAL A 14 9.87 27.60 -16.15
C VAL A 14 10.23 26.43 -15.23
N LEU A 15 9.52 26.36 -14.10
CA LEU A 15 9.59 25.27 -13.14
C LEU A 15 9.02 24.00 -13.81
N SER A 16 9.89 23.26 -14.48
CA SER A 16 9.57 21.96 -15.08
C SER A 16 9.31 20.95 -13.96
N PHE A 17 8.05 20.60 -13.74
CA PHE A 17 7.67 19.46 -12.92
C PHE A 17 8.19 18.18 -13.60
N LEU A 18 9.22 17.58 -13.02
CA LEU A 18 9.66 16.23 -13.37
C LEU A 18 8.53 15.25 -13.04
N VAL A 19 7.81 14.81 -14.06
CA VAL A 19 6.89 13.67 -13.93
C VAL A 19 7.74 12.41 -14.03
N MET A 20 8.28 11.94 -12.90
CA MET A 20 8.92 10.63 -12.85
C MET A 20 7.84 9.52 -12.83
N PRO A 21 7.88 8.55 -13.77
CA PRO A 21 7.02 7.39 -13.70
C PRO A 21 7.54 6.46 -12.60
N LEU A 22 6.94 6.55 -11.41
CA LEU A 22 7.19 5.61 -10.33
C LEU A 22 6.49 4.29 -10.69
N SER A 23 7.24 3.34 -11.25
CA SER A 23 6.85 1.93 -11.26
C SER A 23 6.93 1.40 -9.82
N SER A 24 5.99 1.81 -8.96
CA SER A 24 5.92 1.34 -7.59
C SER A 24 5.36 -0.08 -7.59
N HIS A 25 6.20 -1.07 -7.25
CA HIS A 25 5.70 -2.31 -6.66
C HIS A 25 4.80 -1.92 -5.47
N ALA A 26 3.65 -2.56 -5.29
CA ALA A 26 2.63 -2.16 -4.31
C ALA A 26 3.12 -2.11 -2.84
N GLY A 27 4.23 -2.79 -2.50
CA GLY A 27 4.95 -2.60 -1.22
C GLY A 27 5.43 -1.15 -1.02
N GLY A 28 5.43 -0.37 -2.09
CA GLY A 28 5.89 1.00 -2.16
C GLY A 28 4.86 2.10 -1.85
N LEU A 29 3.59 1.78 -1.64
CA LEU A 29 2.59 2.85 -1.46
C LEU A 29 2.67 3.48 -0.07
N ILE A 30 2.86 2.64 0.95
CA ILE A 30 2.86 3.08 2.35
C ILE A 30 4.06 3.99 2.69
N HIS A 31 5.26 3.72 2.14
CA HIS A 31 6.44 4.54 2.48
C HIS A 31 6.36 5.97 1.96
N ASN A 32 5.52 6.21 0.95
CA ASN A 32 5.30 7.53 0.35
C ASN A 32 4.19 8.33 1.04
N LEU A 33 3.59 7.81 2.12
CA LEU A 33 2.56 8.54 2.83
C LEU A 33 3.14 9.81 3.47
N PRO A 34 2.48 10.97 3.28
CA PRO A 34 2.84 12.19 3.97
C PRO A 34 2.83 12.00 5.50
N PRO A 35 3.81 12.55 6.23
CA PRO A 35 3.87 12.43 7.68
C PRO A 35 2.82 13.29 8.40
N ASP A 36 2.21 14.24 7.70
CA ASP A 36 1.24 15.21 8.24
C ASP A 36 -0.21 14.68 8.31
N GLY A 37 -0.43 13.42 7.89
CA GLY A 37 -1.74 12.80 7.85
C GLY A 37 -2.61 13.21 6.67
N THR A 38 -2.02 13.82 5.64
CA THR A 38 -2.70 14.03 4.36
C THR A 38 -3.13 12.70 3.76
N TRP A 39 -4.38 12.64 3.30
CA TRP A 39 -4.94 11.47 2.62
C TRP A 39 -4.43 11.38 1.18
N VAL A 40 -3.91 10.22 0.82
CA VAL A 40 -3.53 9.86 -0.55
C VAL A 40 -4.54 8.88 -1.11
N LEU A 41 -4.99 9.11 -2.35
CA LEU A 41 -5.91 8.24 -3.07
C LEU A 41 -5.13 7.38 -4.07
N TYR A 42 -5.26 6.07 -3.95
CA TYR A 42 -4.74 5.09 -4.89
C TYR A 42 -5.89 4.39 -5.61
N ARG A 43 -5.70 4.10 -6.90
CA ARG A 43 -6.57 3.22 -7.66
C ARG A 43 -5.90 1.87 -7.80
N ALA A 44 -6.49 0.85 -7.21
CA ALA A 44 -6.00 -0.51 -7.23
C ALA A 44 -6.87 -1.36 -8.15
N LYS A 45 -6.24 -2.10 -9.06
CA LYS A 45 -6.89 -3.16 -9.82
C LYS A 45 -6.52 -4.48 -9.15
N THR A 46 -7.50 -5.19 -8.62
CA THR A 46 -7.31 -6.47 -7.93
C THR A 46 -7.92 -7.57 -8.76
N GLU A 47 -7.14 -8.60 -9.08
CA GLU A 47 -7.63 -9.80 -9.73
C GLU A 47 -7.79 -10.91 -8.69
N LEU A 48 -8.98 -11.50 -8.62
CA LEU A 48 -9.30 -12.59 -7.70
C LEU A 48 -9.81 -13.78 -8.50
N ASP A 49 -9.20 -14.94 -8.30
CA ASP A 49 -9.69 -16.20 -8.84
C ASP A 49 -10.81 -16.75 -7.95
N PHE A 50 -12.01 -16.89 -8.53
CA PHE A 50 -13.13 -17.61 -7.94
C PHE A 50 -13.38 -18.90 -8.72
N GLN A 51 -12.77 -20.01 -8.27
CA GLN A 51 -12.97 -21.35 -8.82
C GLN A 51 -12.63 -21.46 -10.32
N GLY A 52 -11.49 -20.91 -10.73
CA GLY A 52 -11.03 -20.85 -12.12
C GLY A 52 -11.57 -19.66 -12.90
N ASN A 53 -12.36 -18.77 -12.29
CA ASN A 53 -12.87 -17.56 -12.91
C ASN A 53 -12.13 -16.34 -12.33
N LEU A 54 -11.16 -15.84 -13.10
CA LEU A 54 -10.45 -14.61 -12.76
C LEU A 54 -11.38 -13.40 -12.92
N GLN A 55 -11.70 -12.74 -11.82
CA GLN A 55 -12.48 -11.50 -11.82
C GLN A 55 -11.58 -10.33 -11.43
N SER A 56 -11.61 -9.28 -12.24
CA SER A 56 -10.90 -8.02 -11.95
C SER A 56 -11.84 -7.02 -11.29
N PHE A 57 -11.35 -6.35 -10.25
CA PHE A 57 -12.05 -5.30 -9.53
C PHE A 57 -11.20 -4.05 -9.47
N ASP A 58 -11.72 -2.94 -9.97
CA ASP A 58 -11.14 -1.62 -9.71
C ASP A 58 -11.66 -1.10 -8.37
N ARG A 59 -10.75 -0.64 -7.52
CA ARG A 59 -11.06 -0.10 -6.20
C ARG A 59 -10.28 1.17 -5.93
N GLU A 60 -10.91 2.06 -5.18
CA GLU A 60 -10.28 3.25 -4.63
C GLU A 60 -9.86 2.98 -3.19
N LEU A 61 -8.57 3.11 -2.92
CA LEU A 61 -7.98 2.96 -1.60
C LEU A 61 -7.43 4.32 -1.16
N LYS A 62 -7.99 4.86 -0.08
CA LYS A 62 -7.48 6.07 0.59
C LYS A 62 -6.58 5.67 1.75
N MET A 63 -5.46 6.35 1.90
CA MET A 63 -4.48 6.05 2.95
C MET A 63 -3.93 7.32 3.59
N CYS A 64 -3.64 7.29 4.89
CA CYS A 64 -2.90 8.35 5.56
C CYS A 64 -2.14 7.84 6.79
N SER A 65 -1.13 8.61 7.21
CA SER A 65 -0.44 8.41 8.50
C SER A 65 -1.21 9.15 9.59
N VAL A 66 -1.82 8.43 10.54
CA VAL A 66 -2.66 9.04 11.58
C VAL A 66 -1.96 9.20 12.92
N GLY A 67 -0.74 8.69 13.07
CA GLY A 67 0.03 8.85 14.28
C GLY A 67 1.32 8.04 14.31
N LYS A 68 2.05 8.21 15.41
CA LYS A 68 3.23 7.42 15.75
C LYS A 68 3.06 6.85 17.16
N GLU A 69 3.60 5.66 17.36
CA GLU A 69 3.64 4.98 18.65
C GLU A 69 5.04 4.38 18.85
N GLU A 70 5.33 3.96 20.08
CA GLU A 70 6.51 3.16 20.38
C GLU A 70 6.07 1.75 20.76
N VAL A 71 6.67 0.73 20.15
CA VAL A 71 6.40 -0.68 20.43
C VAL A 71 7.71 -1.33 20.83
N ASN A 72 7.84 -1.72 22.10
CA ASN A 72 9.04 -2.35 22.65
C ASN A 72 10.33 -1.52 22.40
N GLY A 73 10.26 -0.19 22.54
CA GLY A 73 11.39 0.71 22.29
C GLY A 73 11.65 1.02 20.81
N GLU A 74 10.84 0.49 19.89
CA GLU A 74 10.98 0.77 18.46
C GLU A 74 9.89 1.73 17.95
N PRO A 75 10.24 2.72 17.11
CA PRO A 75 9.26 3.63 16.53
C PRO A 75 8.34 2.88 15.57
N ALA A 76 7.04 3.11 15.74
CA ALA A 76 5.97 2.57 14.91
C ALA A 76 5.11 3.70 14.35
N ARG A 77 4.48 3.44 13.21
CA ARG A 77 3.54 4.35 12.56
C ARG A 77 2.16 3.72 12.50
N LEU A 78 1.16 4.51 12.86
CA LEU A 78 -0.24 4.16 12.71
C LEU A 78 -0.73 4.68 11.36
N ILE A 79 -1.13 3.76 10.49
CA ILE A 79 -1.61 4.03 9.14
C ILE A 79 -3.09 3.70 9.07
N GLU A 80 -3.90 4.61 8.53
CA GLU A 80 -5.31 4.37 8.29
C GLU A 80 -5.55 4.12 6.80
N LEU A 81 -6.28 3.06 6.49
CA LEU A 81 -6.76 2.70 5.17
C LEU A 81 -8.28 2.90 5.15
N SER A 82 -8.79 3.43 4.05
CA SER A 82 -10.22 3.52 3.82
C SER A 82 -10.57 3.11 2.39
N THR A 83 -11.54 2.22 2.27
CA THR A 83 -12.10 1.78 0.99
C THR A 83 -13.62 1.72 1.10
N GLU A 84 -14.31 1.79 -0.02
CA GLU A 84 -15.75 1.54 -0.08
C GLU A 84 -16.00 0.14 -0.65
N LEU A 85 -16.91 -0.61 -0.01
CA LEU A 85 -17.36 -1.92 -0.47
C LEU A 85 -18.88 -1.99 -0.38
N SER A 86 -19.54 -2.11 -1.53
CA SER A 86 -21.01 -2.20 -1.62
C SER A 86 -21.72 -1.06 -0.86
N GLY A 87 -21.28 0.19 -1.06
CA GLY A 87 -21.83 1.37 -0.38
C GLY A 87 -21.43 1.51 1.09
N THR A 88 -20.61 0.60 1.62
CA THR A 88 -20.14 0.66 3.02
C THR A 88 -18.68 1.05 3.05
N ARG A 89 -18.38 2.14 3.77
CA ARG A 89 -16.99 2.54 4.05
C ARG A 89 -16.38 1.59 5.08
N ILE A 90 -15.28 0.95 4.70
CA ILE A 90 -14.45 0.13 5.58
C ILE A 90 -13.23 0.95 5.96
N ILE A 91 -12.90 0.96 7.25
CA ILE A 91 -11.69 1.61 7.78
C ILE A 91 -10.85 0.55 8.49
N VAL A 92 -9.59 0.46 8.10
CA VAL A 92 -8.60 -0.42 8.71
C VAL A 92 -7.44 0.43 9.22
N LYS A 93 -7.05 0.20 10.47
CA LYS A 93 -5.84 0.80 11.05
C LYS A 93 -4.75 -0.24 11.14
N LEU A 94 -3.55 0.12 10.75
CA LEU A 94 -2.36 -0.73 10.77
C LEU A 94 -1.29 -0.07 11.62
N LEU A 95 -0.74 -0.81 12.58
CA LEU A 95 0.45 -0.41 13.31
C LEU A 95 1.65 -1.18 12.76
N ILE A 96 2.60 -0.45 12.18
CA ILE A 96 3.77 -1.02 11.51
C ILE A 96 5.03 -0.32 12.05
N LEU A 97 6.07 -1.08 12.37
CA LEU A 97 7.35 -0.48 12.80
C LEU A 97 7.96 0.34 11.64
N GLU A 98 8.48 1.53 11.93
CA GLU A 98 9.01 2.42 10.88
C GLU A 98 10.16 1.78 10.09
N LYS A 99 10.93 0.88 10.72
CA LYS A 99 12.01 0.13 10.05
C LYS A 99 11.55 -0.74 8.88
N TYR A 100 10.26 -1.09 8.83
CA TYR A 100 9.64 -1.89 7.76
C TYR A 100 8.88 -1.07 6.72
N LEU A 101 8.83 0.26 6.89
CA LEU A 101 8.19 1.18 5.94
C LEU A 101 9.19 1.60 4.85
N LYS A 102 9.78 0.61 4.17
CA LYS A 102 10.80 0.80 3.14
C LYS A 102 10.29 0.38 1.77
N ALA A 103 10.83 0.98 0.71
CA ALA A 103 10.39 0.75 -0.66
C ALA A 103 10.59 -0.69 -1.14
N ASP A 104 11.59 -1.38 -0.60
CA ASP A 104 11.99 -2.75 -0.93
C ASP A 104 11.36 -3.81 -0.02
N GLN A 105 10.48 -3.42 0.90
CA GLN A 105 9.87 -4.32 1.88
C GLN A 105 8.35 -4.36 1.75
N ASN A 106 7.76 -5.50 2.11
CA ASN A 106 6.32 -5.64 2.23
C ASN A 106 5.88 -5.28 3.67
N PRO A 107 5.35 -4.07 3.93
CA PRO A 107 5.00 -3.66 5.29
C PRO A 107 3.86 -4.51 5.89
N TYR A 108 3.05 -5.17 5.06
CA TYR A 108 1.94 -6.00 5.52
C TYR A 108 2.38 -7.32 6.16
N GLU A 109 3.59 -7.80 5.84
CA GLU A 109 4.20 -8.99 6.48
C GLU A 109 4.76 -8.68 7.87
N HIS A 110 4.91 -7.39 8.19
CA HIS A 110 5.50 -6.92 9.44
C HIS A 110 4.52 -6.11 10.30
N LEU A 111 3.22 -6.42 10.18
CA LEU A 111 2.19 -5.81 11.00
C LEU A 111 2.36 -6.17 12.47
N VAL A 112 2.43 -5.15 13.32
CA VAL A 112 2.43 -5.33 14.77
C VAL A 112 1.01 -5.61 15.24
N ARG A 113 0.06 -4.75 14.84
CA ARG A 113 -1.37 -4.85 15.14
C ARG A 113 -2.19 -4.28 14.00
N ALA A 114 -3.43 -4.72 13.89
CA ALA A 114 -4.37 -4.18 12.93
C ALA A 114 -5.77 -4.14 13.54
N TRP A 115 -6.54 -3.12 13.21
CA TRP A 115 -7.91 -2.97 13.67
C TRP A 115 -8.84 -2.65 12.51
N ILE A 116 -10.07 -3.12 12.58
CA ILE A 116 -11.14 -2.74 11.67
C ILE A 116 -12.24 -2.02 12.45
N ARG A 117 -12.80 -0.97 11.85
CA ARG A 117 -14.09 -0.42 12.30
C ARG A 117 -15.20 -1.05 11.47
N GLY A 118 -16.06 -1.82 12.12
CA GLY A 118 -17.24 -2.45 11.51
C GLY A 118 -18.35 -1.44 11.17
N ARG A 119 -19.40 -1.91 10.50
CA ARG A 119 -20.59 -1.10 10.16
C ARG A 119 -21.35 -0.65 11.42
N ASP A 120 -21.29 -1.45 12.48
CA ASP A 120 -21.81 -1.15 13.82
C ASP A 120 -21.02 -0.05 14.55
N GLY A 121 -19.90 0.41 13.97
CA GLY A 121 -18.99 1.36 14.60
C GLY A 121 -18.02 0.73 15.60
N GLU A 122 -18.14 -0.58 15.86
CA GLU A 122 -17.24 -1.27 16.76
C GLU A 122 -15.85 -1.41 16.16
N VAL A 123 -14.83 -1.21 16.99
CA VAL A 123 -13.43 -1.41 16.62
C VAL A 123 -13.00 -2.79 17.10
N ARG A 124 -12.52 -3.62 16.19
CA ARG A 124 -12.07 -4.99 16.49
C ARG A 124 -10.64 -5.17 16.00
N GLU A 125 -9.81 -5.80 16.82
CA GLU A 125 -8.48 -6.21 16.42
C GLU A 125 -8.55 -7.39 15.44
N LEU A 126 -7.72 -7.33 14.41
CA LEU A 126 -7.62 -8.33 13.36
C LEU A 126 -6.44 -9.25 13.65
N THR A 127 -6.70 -10.55 13.67
CA THR A 127 -5.66 -11.58 13.85
C THR A 127 -5.79 -12.68 12.80
N GLY A 128 -4.66 -13.34 12.50
CA GLY A 128 -4.60 -14.53 11.66
C GLY A 128 -5.29 -14.39 10.29
N SER A 129 -6.19 -15.33 9.98
CA SER A 129 -6.86 -15.43 8.68
C SER A 129 -7.76 -14.23 8.34
N ARG A 130 -8.36 -13.59 9.35
CA ARG A 130 -9.21 -12.39 9.16
C ARG A 130 -8.41 -11.20 8.66
N LEU A 131 -7.20 -11.01 9.18
CA LEU A 131 -6.30 -9.96 8.71
C LEU A 131 -5.98 -10.13 7.22
N ARG A 132 -5.59 -11.34 6.82
CA ARG A 132 -5.27 -11.64 5.42
C ARG A 132 -6.46 -11.38 4.48
N GLN A 133 -7.66 -11.82 4.84
CA GLN A 133 -8.86 -11.60 4.04
C GLN A 133 -9.14 -10.11 3.85
N ILE A 134 -9.06 -9.31 4.91
CA ILE A 134 -9.32 -7.87 4.86
C ILE A 134 -8.28 -7.15 4.01
N LEU A 135 -7.01 -7.51 4.12
CA LEU A 135 -5.96 -6.90 3.30
C LEU A 135 -6.14 -7.23 1.80
N ILE A 136 -6.55 -8.46 1.47
CA ILE A 136 -6.92 -8.82 0.09
C ILE A 136 -8.10 -7.96 -0.38
N PHE A 137 -9.16 -7.82 0.43
CA PHE A 137 -10.33 -7.01 0.07
C PHE A 137 -10.03 -5.51 -0.03
N ALA A 138 -9.06 -5.01 0.75
CA ALA A 138 -8.58 -3.64 0.67
C ALA A 138 -7.71 -3.37 -0.57
N GLY A 139 -7.40 -4.41 -1.37
CA GLY A 139 -6.52 -4.29 -2.53
C GLY A 139 -5.06 -4.05 -2.16
N THR A 140 -4.66 -4.38 -0.93
CA THR A 140 -3.32 -4.09 -0.41
C THR A 140 -2.32 -5.22 -0.61
N VAL A 141 -2.80 -6.42 -0.91
CA VAL A 141 -1.95 -7.56 -1.23
C VAL A 141 -2.18 -7.84 -2.72
N PRO A 142 -1.24 -7.49 -3.63
CA PRO A 142 -1.25 -8.12 -4.95
C PRO A 142 -1.24 -9.63 -4.69
N HIS A 143 -2.03 -10.40 -5.45
CA HIS A 143 -2.09 -11.85 -5.32
C HIS A 143 -0.68 -12.42 -5.47
N PHE A 144 0.04 -12.59 -4.37
CA PHE A 144 1.26 -13.37 -4.35
C PHE A 144 0.78 -14.79 -4.42
N ASP A 145 0.85 -15.36 -5.62
CA ASP A 145 0.86 -16.80 -5.79
C ASP A 145 1.75 -17.36 -4.68
N LYS A 146 1.22 -18.32 -3.92
CA LYS A 146 2.07 -19.17 -3.09
C LYS A 146 3.22 -19.61 -4.00
N PRO A 147 4.49 -19.65 -3.54
CA PRO A 147 5.49 -20.42 -4.27
C PRO A 147 4.93 -21.83 -4.40
N GLU A 148 4.52 -22.18 -5.62
CA GLU A 148 4.10 -23.52 -5.97
C GLU A 148 5.34 -24.38 -5.72
N LYS A 149 5.32 -25.10 -4.60
CA LYS A 149 6.34 -26.09 -4.30
C LYS A 149 6.17 -27.17 -5.35
N LYS A 150 6.85 -27.03 -6.48
CA LYS A 150 6.95 -28.08 -7.50
C LYS A 150 7.70 -29.23 -6.86
N GLU A 151 6.96 -30.11 -6.20
CA GLU A 151 7.41 -31.43 -5.80
C GLU A 151 7.78 -32.15 -7.10
N LYS A 152 9.08 -32.33 -7.31
CA LYS A 152 9.60 -33.08 -8.45
C LYS A 152 9.01 -34.48 -8.38
N GLN A 153 8.02 -34.77 -9.22
CA GLN A 153 7.63 -36.14 -9.49
C GLN A 153 8.84 -36.86 -10.06
N HIS A 154 9.34 -37.82 -9.28
CA HIS A 154 10.39 -38.72 -9.67
C HIS A 154 9.81 -39.63 -10.78
N VAL A 155 10.15 -39.33 -12.04
CA VAL A 155 9.82 -40.19 -13.17
C VAL A 155 10.59 -41.50 -12.99
N LYS A 156 9.90 -42.57 -12.59
CA LYS A 156 10.40 -43.93 -12.74
C LYS A 156 10.28 -44.31 -14.21
N THR A 157 11.36 -44.13 -14.98
CA THR A 157 11.57 -44.90 -16.20
C THR A 157 12.02 -46.31 -15.81
N GLY A 158 11.06 -47.22 -15.74
CA GLY A 158 11.33 -48.66 -15.77
C GLY A 158 11.23 -49.14 -17.21
N HIS A 159 12.37 -49.49 -17.82
CA HIS A 159 12.42 -50.33 -19.01
C HIS A 159 11.94 -51.73 -18.65
N GLY A 160 10.98 -52.24 -19.42
CA GLY A 160 10.71 -53.66 -19.62
C GLY A 160 10.84 -53.97 -21.09
#